data_AF-A0A2H5Z0W6-F1
#
_entry.id   AF-A0A2H5Z0W6-F1
#
_cell.length_a   1.000
_cell.length_b   1.000
_cell.length_c   1.000
_cell.angle_alpha   90.00
_cell.angle_beta   90.00
_cell.angle_gamma   90.00
#
_symmetry.space_group_name_H-M   'P 1'
#
loop_
_entity.id
_entity.type
_entity.pdbx_description
1 polymer ?
#
loop_
_entity_poly.entity_id
_entity_poly.type
_entity_poly.pdbx_seq_one_letter_code
_entity_poly.pdbx_strand_id
1 'polypeptide(L)'
;MTRKLRVAVLFGGQSGEHDVSLRSAQAILRHIDRERFEPVPIGITRDGQWLVGGDPLRELAAQSRLPLEGIHDAEPLAGDGSTGVRVLRAPEPLWSGEFDVVFPVLHGPYGEDGTIQGLLELVGVPYVGCGVLASAVAMDKPTAKRLFASVGLDQARWLVFTWQEWEREQAALVARIERELGYPCFLKPANLGSSVGVSKVRNPAELAAAVELANRYDRRILVEEGIDARELEVSVLGNEEPVASIVGEIVPSREFYDYEAKYVDTGSQLLIPAPISMEQAETVRRMAVEAFRVIDGAGMARVDFFLERPTGRILINEVNTIPGFTAISMYPKLWEASGLCFRDLITRLIELALERHREQQRRRSA
;
A
#
# COMPACT_ATOMS: atom_id res chain seq x y z
N MET A 1 28.12 19.67 -15.32
CA MET A 1 27.06 18.66 -15.17
C MET A 1 26.29 18.98 -13.90
N THR A 2 24.97 19.09 -13.97
CA THR A 2 24.12 19.21 -12.77
C THR A 2 24.28 17.97 -11.90
N ARG A 3 24.35 18.15 -10.57
CA ARG A 3 24.47 17.04 -9.62
C ARG A 3 23.23 16.14 -9.72
N LYS A 4 23.40 14.82 -9.80
CA LYS A 4 22.30 13.85 -9.72
C LYS A 4 21.70 13.87 -8.31
N LEU A 5 20.38 13.77 -8.20
CA LEU A 5 19.71 13.70 -6.91
C LEU A 5 19.90 12.29 -6.33
N ARG A 6 20.34 12.20 -5.08
CA ARG A 6 20.52 10.92 -4.37
C ARG A 6 19.18 10.47 -3.81
N VAL A 7 18.69 9.32 -4.30
CA VAL A 7 17.37 8.77 -3.96
C VAL A 7 17.56 7.55 -3.08
N ALA A 8 17.27 7.69 -1.78
CA ALA A 8 17.27 6.57 -0.86
C ALA A 8 16.07 5.66 -1.12
N VAL A 9 16.29 4.46 -1.68
CA VAL A 9 15.23 3.47 -1.88
C VAL A 9 15.16 2.59 -0.64
N LEU A 10 14.10 2.75 0.17
CA LEU A 10 13.95 2.10 1.46
C LEU A 10 12.98 0.91 1.36
N PHE A 11 13.43 -0.29 1.71
CA PHE A 11 12.69 -1.53 1.45
C PHE A 11 12.93 -2.64 2.50
N GLY A 12 12.19 -3.74 2.39
CA GLY A 12 12.16 -4.85 3.34
C GLY A 12 11.14 -4.61 4.46
N GLY A 13 11.62 -4.54 5.70
CA GLY A 13 10.83 -4.19 6.88
C GLY A 13 10.30 -5.38 7.68
N GLN A 14 9.74 -5.08 8.85
CA GLN A 14 9.18 -6.04 9.81
C GLN A 14 7.73 -6.37 9.48
N SER A 15 7.50 -6.83 8.24
CA SER A 15 6.17 -7.07 7.69
C SER A 15 6.06 -8.46 7.06
N GLY A 16 4.84 -9.00 7.02
CA GLY A 16 4.53 -10.19 6.23
C GLY A 16 4.81 -9.98 4.73
N GLU A 17 4.83 -8.73 4.29
CA GLU A 17 5.01 -8.32 2.88
C GLU A 17 6.46 -7.95 2.55
N HIS A 18 7.41 -8.32 3.40
CA HIS A 18 8.84 -8.06 3.22
C HIS A 18 9.36 -8.47 1.83
N ASP A 19 9.01 -9.67 1.34
CA ASP A 19 9.53 -10.17 0.05
C ASP A 19 8.92 -9.41 -1.14
N VAL A 20 7.69 -8.92 -1.01
CA VAL A 20 7.05 -8.04 -2.00
C VAL A 20 7.80 -6.71 -2.05
N SER A 21 8.18 -6.17 -0.89
CA SER A 21 8.97 -4.94 -0.79
C SER A 21 10.33 -5.09 -1.50
N LEU A 22 11.00 -6.24 -1.37
CA LEU A 22 12.26 -6.51 -2.10
C LEU A 22 12.05 -6.47 -3.62
N ARG A 23 10.97 -7.08 -4.13
CA ARG A 23 10.66 -7.08 -5.58
C ARG A 23 10.34 -5.68 -6.09
N SER A 24 9.57 -4.90 -5.32
CA SER A 24 9.25 -3.51 -5.66
C SER A 24 10.52 -2.65 -5.69
N ALA A 25 11.42 -2.81 -4.72
CA ALA A 25 12.72 -2.14 -4.69
C ALA A 25 13.60 -2.51 -5.88
N GLN A 26 13.70 -3.80 -6.22
CA GLN A 26 14.42 -4.28 -7.39
C GLN A 26 13.89 -3.61 -8.67
N ALA A 27 12.57 -3.53 -8.82
CA ALA A 27 11.93 -2.90 -9.98
C ALA A 27 12.30 -1.41 -10.08
N ILE A 28 12.24 -0.67 -8.96
CA ILE A 28 12.63 0.75 -8.91
C ILE A 28 14.11 0.94 -9.25
N LEU A 29 15.02 0.19 -8.63
CA LEU A 29 16.47 0.31 -8.84
C LEU A 29 16.89 0.02 -10.30
N ARG A 30 16.12 -0.82 -11.00
CA ARG A 30 16.31 -1.13 -12.42
C ARG A 30 15.80 -0.04 -13.37
N HIS A 31 14.67 0.59 -13.04
CA HIS A 31 13.96 1.47 -13.97
C HIS A 31 14.10 2.96 -13.66
N ILE A 32 14.65 3.33 -12.50
CA ILE A 32 14.90 4.73 -12.15
C ILE A 32 15.82 5.40 -13.17
N ASP A 33 15.52 6.65 -13.51
CA ASP A 33 16.32 7.42 -14.45
C ASP A 33 17.72 7.75 -13.88
N ARG A 34 18.72 6.95 -14.25
CA ARG A 34 20.11 7.09 -13.81
C ARG A 34 20.82 8.31 -14.37
N GLU A 35 20.26 9.03 -15.35
CA GLU A 35 20.83 10.30 -15.81
C GLU A 35 20.50 11.43 -14.81
N ARG A 36 19.35 11.33 -14.14
CA ARG A 36 18.82 12.33 -13.19
C ARG A 36 19.07 11.96 -11.73
N PHE A 37 19.06 10.67 -11.43
CA PHE A 37 19.04 10.14 -10.06
C PHE A 37 20.21 9.18 -9.81
N GLU A 38 20.72 9.21 -8.58
CA GLU A 38 21.64 8.23 -8.03
C GLU A 38 20.86 7.41 -6.98
N PRO A 39 20.39 6.20 -7.31
CA PRO A 39 19.67 5.38 -6.33
C PRO A 39 20.63 4.82 -5.29
N VAL A 40 20.25 4.93 -4.01
CA VAL A 40 20.98 4.35 -2.89
C VAL A 40 20.07 3.35 -2.17
N PRO A 41 20.34 2.04 -2.26
CA PRO A 41 19.52 1.03 -1.62
C PRO A 41 19.72 1.02 -0.10
N ILE A 42 18.61 0.98 0.65
CA ILE A 42 18.60 0.82 2.10
C ILE A 42 17.61 -0.29 2.45
N GLY A 43 18.13 -1.40 2.96
CA GLY A 43 17.31 -2.55 3.36
C GLY A 43 17.00 -2.53 4.85
N ILE A 44 15.80 -2.97 5.25
CA ILE A 44 15.46 -3.26 6.65
C ILE A 44 15.17 -4.76 6.77
N THR A 45 15.86 -5.47 7.66
CA THR A 45 15.63 -6.90 7.91
C THR A 45 14.27 -7.14 8.58
N ARG A 46 13.83 -8.40 8.64
CA ARG A 46 12.61 -8.81 9.35
C ARG A 46 12.66 -8.55 10.87
N ASP A 47 13.87 -8.42 11.41
CA ASP A 47 14.13 -8.08 12.81
C ASP A 47 14.35 -6.56 13.02
N GLY A 48 14.19 -5.75 11.98
CA GLY A 48 14.26 -4.29 12.06
C GLY A 48 15.67 -3.70 11.97
N GLN A 49 16.68 -4.49 11.58
CA GLN A 49 18.04 -4.00 11.38
C GLN A 49 18.18 -3.30 10.03
N TRP A 50 18.90 -2.19 9.99
CA TRP A 50 19.08 -1.41 8.76
C TRP A 50 20.40 -1.77 8.08
N LEU A 51 20.35 -1.99 6.78
CA LEU A 51 21.46 -2.40 5.93
C LEU A 51 21.79 -1.28 4.94
N VAL A 52 23.03 -0.79 4.99
CA VAL A 52 23.50 0.34 4.19
C VAL A 52 24.87 0.08 3.58
N GLY A 53 25.15 0.68 2.42
CA GLY A 53 26.38 0.43 1.65
C GLY A 53 26.39 -0.97 1.00
N GLY A 54 27.30 -1.22 0.07
CA GLY A 54 27.35 -2.49 -0.66
C GLY A 54 26.07 -2.77 -1.45
N ASP A 55 25.51 -3.98 -1.32
CA ASP A 55 24.26 -4.41 -1.98
C ASP A 55 23.26 -5.01 -0.98
N PRO A 56 22.52 -4.17 -0.23
CA PRO A 56 21.52 -4.63 0.74
C PRO A 56 20.40 -5.47 0.13
N LEU A 57 20.06 -5.23 -1.15
CA LEU A 57 19.02 -5.98 -1.83
C LEU A 57 19.45 -7.42 -2.02
N ARG A 58 20.68 -7.66 -2.47
CA ARG A 58 21.22 -9.01 -2.64
C ARG A 58 21.32 -9.77 -1.31
N GLU A 59 21.74 -9.11 -0.24
CA GLU A 59 21.81 -9.73 1.09
C GLU A 59 20.44 -10.18 1.60
N LEU A 60 19.42 -9.31 1.47
CA LEU A 60 18.06 -9.66 1.89
C LEU A 60 17.42 -10.69 0.97
N ALA A 61 17.68 -10.61 -0.33
CA ALA A 61 17.16 -11.54 -1.32
C ALA A 61 17.63 -12.98 -1.12
N ALA A 62 18.84 -13.18 -0.58
CA ALA A 62 19.36 -14.52 -0.26
C ALA A 62 18.48 -15.29 0.75
N GLN A 63 17.64 -14.56 1.51
CA GLN A 63 16.72 -15.11 2.50
C GLN A 63 15.24 -14.95 2.09
N SER A 64 14.98 -14.46 0.88
CA SER A 64 13.62 -14.24 0.37
C SER A 64 12.91 -15.57 0.12
N ARG A 65 11.61 -15.62 0.43
CA ARG A 65 10.75 -16.77 0.10
C ARG A 65 10.17 -16.67 -1.31
N LEU A 66 10.19 -15.48 -1.90
CA LEU A 66 9.80 -15.25 -3.29
C LEU A 66 11.04 -15.14 -4.18
N PRO A 67 11.05 -15.77 -5.36
CA PRO A 67 12.16 -15.61 -6.29
C PRO A 67 12.21 -14.16 -6.77
N LEU A 68 13.42 -13.58 -6.73
CA LEU A 68 13.71 -12.31 -7.39
C LEU A 68 14.45 -12.59 -8.69
N GLU A 69 13.87 -12.13 -9.80
CA GLU A 69 14.41 -12.40 -11.13
C GLU A 69 15.77 -11.72 -11.33
N GLY A 70 16.76 -12.44 -11.84
CA GLY A 70 18.03 -11.86 -12.31
C GLY A 70 18.90 -11.21 -11.24
N ILE A 71 18.84 -11.65 -9.97
CA ILE A 71 19.77 -11.18 -8.92
C ILE A 71 21.19 -11.71 -9.13
N HIS A 72 21.33 -12.91 -9.69
CA HIS A 72 22.64 -13.54 -9.91
C HIS A 72 23.39 -12.98 -11.13
N ASP A 73 22.65 -12.44 -12.11
CA ASP A 73 23.20 -11.96 -13.40
C ASP A 73 23.31 -10.42 -13.48
N ALA A 74 22.87 -9.70 -12.45
CA ALA A 74 22.99 -8.24 -12.40
C ALA A 74 24.37 -7.84 -11.88
N GLU A 75 25.02 -6.87 -12.55
CA GLU A 75 26.10 -6.11 -11.92
C GLU A 75 25.61 -5.56 -10.57
N PRO A 76 26.47 -5.45 -9.54
CA PRO A 76 26.09 -4.91 -8.25
C PRO A 76 25.29 -3.62 -8.45
N LEU A 77 24.04 -3.60 -7.99
CA LEU A 77 23.16 -2.45 -8.17
C LEU A 77 23.70 -1.32 -7.29
N ALA A 78 24.63 -0.54 -7.85
CA ALA A 78 25.24 0.68 -7.32
C ALA A 78 25.11 0.84 -5.79
N GLY A 79 26.04 0.24 -5.04
CA GLY A 79 26.39 0.75 -3.73
C GLY A 79 27.07 2.12 -3.89
N ASP A 80 27.16 2.87 -2.80
CA ASP A 80 27.90 4.14 -2.65
C ASP A 80 29.43 4.04 -2.90
N GLY A 81 29.90 2.97 -3.55
CA GLY A 81 31.31 2.62 -3.71
C GLY A 81 31.91 1.91 -2.49
N SER A 82 31.14 1.67 -1.40
CA SER A 82 31.65 0.95 -0.24
C SER A 82 31.80 -0.55 -0.51
N THR A 83 32.93 -1.11 -0.10
CA THR A 83 33.13 -2.56 -0.06
C THR A 83 32.49 -3.13 1.20
N GLY A 84 31.21 -3.49 1.12
CA GLY A 84 30.50 -4.24 2.16
C GLY A 84 29.24 -3.56 2.70
N VAL A 85 28.29 -4.38 3.15
CA VAL A 85 27.04 -3.96 3.82
C VAL A 85 27.32 -3.73 5.30
N ARG A 86 26.89 -2.58 5.81
CA ARG A 86 26.94 -2.23 7.24
C ARG A 86 25.57 -2.43 7.87
N VAL A 87 25.55 -3.05 9.05
CA VAL A 87 24.34 -3.25 9.86
C VAL A 87 24.24 -2.17 10.91
N LEU A 88 23.11 -1.47 10.95
CA LEU A 88 22.82 -0.40 11.89
C LEU A 88 21.63 -0.78 12.77
N ARG A 89 21.75 -0.50 14.07
CA ARG A 89 20.67 -0.71 15.07
C ARG A 89 19.69 0.46 15.16
N ALA A 90 20.11 1.64 14.70
CA ALA A 90 19.33 2.85 14.65
C ALA A 90 19.65 3.57 13.33
N PRO A 91 18.74 4.41 12.80
CA PRO A 91 18.95 5.04 11.50
C PRO A 91 19.90 6.26 11.58
N GLU A 92 20.65 6.43 12.69
CA GLU A 92 21.49 7.60 12.99
C GLU A 92 22.52 7.97 11.90
N PRO A 93 23.10 7.05 11.11
CA PRO A 93 23.96 7.42 9.98
C PRO A 93 23.23 7.77 8.67
N LEU A 94 21.91 7.55 8.54
CA LEU A 94 21.20 7.71 7.26
C LEU A 94 20.75 9.15 6.98
N TRP A 95 20.70 9.99 8.01
CA TRP A 95 20.06 11.31 7.92
C TRP A 95 21.06 12.48 7.98
N SER A 96 22.36 12.21 7.89
CA SER A 96 23.45 13.19 7.93
C SER A 96 23.57 14.07 6.66
N GLY A 97 22.48 14.26 5.91
CA GLY A 97 22.47 15.04 4.66
C GLY A 97 22.95 14.26 3.43
N GLU A 98 22.93 12.93 3.48
CA GLU A 98 23.38 12.09 2.38
C GLU A 98 22.34 11.96 1.25
N PHE A 99 21.04 12.09 1.52
CA PHE A 99 19.99 11.87 0.52
C PHE A 99 19.17 13.12 0.26
N ASP A 100 18.77 13.29 -1.00
CA ASP A 100 17.92 14.39 -1.44
C ASP A 100 16.43 14.07 -1.31
N VAL A 101 16.08 12.79 -1.36
CA VAL A 101 14.71 12.28 -1.25
C VAL A 101 14.73 10.80 -0.88
N VAL A 102 13.73 10.37 -0.11
CA VAL A 102 13.47 8.96 0.21
C VAL A 102 12.30 8.43 -0.60
N PHE A 103 12.48 7.26 -1.19
CA PHE A 103 11.43 6.48 -1.83
C PHE A 103 11.13 5.27 -0.92
N PRO A 104 10.17 5.38 0.00
CA PRO A 104 9.75 4.25 0.82
C PRO A 104 8.94 3.27 -0.01
N VAL A 105 9.32 1.99 0.06
CA VAL A 105 8.65 0.87 -0.61
C VAL A 105 8.38 -0.24 0.39
N LEU A 106 8.10 0.13 1.63
CA LEU A 106 7.82 -0.76 2.75
C LEU A 106 6.32 -1.07 2.78
N HIS A 107 5.93 -2.32 2.54
CA HIS A 107 4.54 -2.73 2.56
C HIS A 107 4.12 -3.24 3.94
N GLY A 108 2.90 -2.91 4.37
CA GLY A 108 2.32 -3.31 5.64
C GLY A 108 2.79 -2.47 6.85
N PRO A 109 2.78 -3.06 8.06
CA PRO A 109 3.15 -2.37 9.30
C PRO A 109 4.49 -1.66 9.23
N TYR A 110 4.59 -0.51 9.90
CA TYR A 110 5.71 0.43 9.92
C TYR A 110 6.03 1.14 8.59
N GLY A 111 5.56 0.61 7.46
CA GLY A 111 5.72 1.20 6.13
C GLY A 111 4.54 2.06 5.71
N GLU A 112 3.33 1.52 5.84
CA GLU A 112 2.09 2.13 5.34
C GLU A 112 1.27 2.85 6.41
N ASP A 113 1.64 2.71 7.69
CA ASP A 113 0.86 3.13 8.86
C ASP A 113 1.23 4.53 9.42
N GLY A 114 2.12 5.25 8.73
CA GLY A 114 2.59 6.58 9.15
C GLY A 114 3.86 6.55 10.00
N THR A 115 4.34 5.39 10.44
CA THR A 115 5.51 5.30 11.34
C THR A 115 6.78 5.78 10.67
N ILE A 116 7.12 5.22 9.49
CA ILE A 116 8.32 5.66 8.76
C ILE A 116 8.19 7.09 8.26
N GLN A 117 6.99 7.51 7.85
CA GLN A 117 6.71 8.90 7.46
C GLN A 117 6.99 9.85 8.62
N GLY A 118 6.58 9.49 9.85
CA GLY A 118 6.86 10.28 11.04
C GLY A 118 8.35 10.44 11.33
N LEU A 119 9.14 9.37 11.14
CA LEU A 119 10.60 9.46 11.20
C LEU A 119 11.14 10.45 10.15
N LEU A 120 10.66 10.35 8.91
CA LEU A 120 11.10 11.20 7.79
C LEU A 120 10.74 12.69 8.00
N GLU A 121 9.59 12.97 8.60
CA GLU A 121 9.18 14.31 9.01
C GLU A 121 10.10 14.89 10.10
N LEU A 122 10.48 14.08 11.10
CA LEU A 122 11.36 14.51 12.20
C LEU A 122 12.77 14.85 11.72
N VAL A 123 13.30 14.09 10.77
CA VAL A 123 14.63 14.33 10.18
C VAL A 123 14.60 15.38 9.06
N GLY A 124 13.42 15.81 8.63
CA GLY A 124 13.24 16.88 7.65
C GLY A 124 13.65 16.51 6.22
N VAL A 125 13.54 15.22 5.84
CA VAL A 125 13.92 14.75 4.49
C VAL A 125 12.68 14.60 3.60
N PRO A 126 12.68 15.05 2.34
CA PRO A 126 11.59 14.81 1.39
C PRO A 126 11.35 13.30 1.19
N TYR A 127 10.10 12.90 1.05
CA TYR A 127 9.77 11.49 0.77
C TYR A 127 8.57 11.32 -0.16
N VAL A 128 8.63 10.24 -0.94
CA VAL A 128 7.58 9.82 -1.89
C VAL A 128 6.38 9.25 -1.15
N GLY A 129 5.18 9.54 -1.65
CA GLY A 129 3.92 8.97 -1.18
C GLY A 129 3.22 9.79 -0.09
N CYS A 130 2.17 9.20 0.48
CA CYS A 130 1.31 9.83 1.48
C CYS A 130 2.07 10.28 2.73
N GLY A 131 1.57 11.33 3.38
CA GLY A 131 2.10 11.80 4.66
C GLY A 131 1.60 10.97 5.85
N VAL A 132 2.04 11.33 7.06
CA VAL A 132 1.74 10.60 8.30
C VAL A 132 0.23 10.33 8.49
N LEU A 133 -0.59 11.38 8.34
CA LEU A 133 -2.05 11.28 8.54
C LEU A 133 -2.67 10.31 7.53
N ALA A 134 -2.44 10.54 6.24
CA ALA A 134 -3.01 9.72 5.17
C ALA A 134 -2.61 8.26 5.26
N SER A 135 -1.34 7.98 5.56
CA SER A 135 -0.83 6.63 5.80
C SER A 135 -1.55 5.96 6.98
N ALA A 136 -1.57 6.60 8.15
CA ALA A 136 -2.24 6.05 9.34
C ALA A 136 -3.74 5.84 9.15
N VAL A 137 -4.42 6.79 8.50
CA VAL A 137 -5.86 6.74 8.22
C VAL A 137 -6.19 5.61 7.26
N ALA A 138 -5.44 5.48 6.17
CA ALA A 138 -5.70 4.45 5.15
C ALA A 138 -5.45 3.04 5.69
N MET A 139 -4.45 2.88 6.57
CA MET A 139 -4.16 1.60 7.22
C MET A 139 -5.28 1.18 8.19
N ASP A 140 -5.91 2.14 8.88
CA ASP A 140 -7.03 1.90 9.78
C ASP A 140 -8.36 1.86 9.03
N LYS A 141 -8.80 0.65 8.64
CA LYS A 141 -10.04 0.47 7.84
C LYS A 141 -11.26 1.16 8.45
N PRO A 142 -11.58 1.03 9.75
CA PRO A 142 -12.73 1.73 10.33
C PRO A 142 -12.62 3.26 10.22
N THR A 143 -11.42 3.84 10.37
CA THR A 143 -11.21 5.29 10.27
C THR A 143 -11.31 5.76 8.83
N ALA A 144 -10.66 5.07 7.88
CA ALA A 144 -10.81 5.33 6.46
C ALA A 144 -12.30 5.32 6.04
N LYS A 145 -13.06 4.30 6.46
CA LYS A 145 -14.48 4.17 6.14
C LYS A 145 -15.36 5.30 6.69
N ARG A 146 -15.03 5.81 7.89
CA ARG A 146 -15.70 6.99 8.46
C ARG A 146 -15.43 8.25 7.63
N LEU A 147 -14.20 8.42 7.14
CA LEU A 147 -13.87 9.56 6.28
C LEU A 147 -14.54 9.43 4.90
N PHE A 148 -14.54 8.25 4.29
CA PHE A 148 -15.29 8.00 3.05
C PHE A 148 -16.77 8.34 3.21
N ALA A 149 -17.38 7.98 4.35
CA ALA A 149 -18.78 8.32 4.63
C ALA A 149 -19.00 9.83 4.77
N SER A 150 -18.02 10.58 5.29
CA SER A 150 -18.12 12.04 5.47
C SER A 150 -18.23 12.82 4.15
N VAL A 151 -17.77 12.23 3.06
CA VAL A 151 -17.87 12.76 1.69
C VAL A 151 -18.90 12.00 0.85
N GLY A 152 -19.72 11.15 1.47
CA GLY A 152 -20.82 10.46 0.78
C GLY A 152 -20.40 9.34 -0.16
N LEU A 153 -19.22 8.74 0.04
CA LEU A 153 -18.80 7.57 -0.73
C LEU A 153 -19.53 6.31 -0.22
N ASP A 154 -20.21 5.66 -1.15
CA ASP A 154 -20.92 4.40 -0.96
C ASP A 154 -19.94 3.26 -0.60
N GLN A 155 -20.32 2.45 0.39
CA GLN A 155 -19.46 1.42 1.01
C GLN A 155 -20.28 0.19 1.40
N ALA A 156 -19.59 -0.94 1.61
CA ALA A 156 -20.17 -2.08 2.33
C ALA A 156 -20.65 -1.64 3.72
N ARG A 157 -21.81 -2.15 4.18
CA ARG A 157 -22.19 -2.02 5.59
C ARG A 157 -21.15 -2.70 6.47
N TRP A 158 -20.84 -2.08 7.61
CA TRP A 158 -19.78 -2.54 8.47
C TRP A 158 -20.04 -2.25 9.95
N LEU A 159 -19.39 -3.05 10.80
CA LEU A 159 -19.34 -2.90 12.25
C LEU A 159 -17.89 -3.01 12.72
N VAL A 160 -17.55 -2.31 13.81
CA VAL A 160 -16.26 -2.47 14.47
C VAL A 160 -16.46 -2.65 15.97
N PHE A 161 -15.70 -3.54 16.56
CA PHE A 161 -15.60 -3.72 18.02
C PHE A 161 -14.18 -4.11 18.40
N THR A 162 -13.89 -4.01 19.69
CA THR A 162 -12.63 -4.44 20.30
C THR A 162 -12.74 -5.85 20.85
N TRP A 163 -11.61 -6.53 20.99
CA TRP A 163 -11.56 -7.82 21.68
C TRP A 163 -12.18 -7.78 23.08
N GLN A 164 -11.94 -6.69 23.82
CA GLN A 164 -12.51 -6.52 25.17
C GLN A 164 -14.04 -6.42 25.16
N GLU A 165 -14.62 -5.79 24.14
CA GLU A 165 -16.08 -5.77 23.96
C GLU A 165 -16.61 -7.16 23.59
N TRP A 166 -15.88 -7.91 22.76
CA TRP A 166 -16.20 -9.30 22.44
C TRP A 166 -16.25 -10.19 23.68
N GLU A 167 -15.23 -10.16 24.52
CA GLU A 167 -15.17 -10.96 25.75
C GLU A 167 -16.31 -10.64 26.73
N ARG A 168 -16.76 -9.38 26.77
CA ARG A 168 -17.79 -8.93 27.71
C ARG A 168 -19.22 -9.13 27.20
N GLU A 169 -19.43 -8.95 25.90
CA GLU A 169 -20.77 -8.77 25.30
C GLU A 169 -20.98 -9.63 24.06
N GLN A 170 -20.32 -10.79 23.97
CA GLN A 170 -20.33 -11.69 22.81
C GLN A 170 -21.74 -11.92 22.23
N ALA A 171 -22.71 -12.32 23.05
CA ALA A 171 -24.06 -12.62 22.58
C ALA A 171 -24.76 -11.39 21.95
N ALA A 172 -24.54 -10.20 22.51
CA ALA A 172 -25.10 -8.96 21.98
C ALA A 172 -24.44 -8.57 20.65
N LEU A 173 -23.12 -8.77 20.52
CA LEU A 173 -22.38 -8.51 19.28
C LEU A 173 -22.79 -9.48 18.16
N VAL A 174 -22.96 -10.77 18.45
CA VAL A 174 -23.47 -11.76 17.49
C VAL A 174 -24.84 -11.35 16.96
N ALA A 175 -25.79 -11.05 17.87
CA ALA A 175 -27.12 -10.61 17.48
C ALA A 175 -27.11 -9.31 16.66
N ARG A 176 -26.18 -8.40 16.97
CA ARG A 176 -26.01 -7.16 16.21
C ARG A 176 -25.47 -7.40 14.80
N ILE A 177 -24.46 -8.26 14.65
CA ILE A 177 -23.90 -8.66 13.34
C ILE A 177 -24.99 -9.29 12.47
N GLU A 178 -25.77 -10.21 13.04
CA GLU A 178 -26.87 -10.87 12.33
C GLU A 178 -27.93 -9.89 11.83
N ARG A 179 -28.33 -8.95 12.70
CA ARG A 179 -29.36 -7.96 12.38
C ARG A 179 -28.88 -6.93 11.36
N GLU A 180 -27.65 -6.44 11.47
CA GLU A 180 -27.17 -5.29 10.70
C GLU A 180 -26.41 -5.68 9.43
N LEU A 181 -25.73 -6.83 9.39
CA LEU A 181 -24.92 -7.27 8.26
C LEU A 181 -25.44 -8.57 7.63
N GLY A 182 -25.88 -9.51 8.45
CA GLY A 182 -26.27 -10.86 8.00
C GLY A 182 -25.06 -11.73 7.61
N TYR A 183 -25.32 -12.85 6.93
CA TYR A 183 -24.29 -13.77 6.43
C TYR A 183 -24.44 -14.03 4.92
N PRO A 184 -23.34 -14.28 4.18
CA PRO A 184 -21.97 -14.28 4.69
C PRO A 184 -21.48 -12.87 5.06
N CYS A 185 -20.55 -12.78 5.99
CA CYS A 185 -19.86 -11.55 6.35
C CYS A 185 -18.35 -11.79 6.41
N PHE A 186 -17.56 -10.72 6.33
CA PHE A 186 -16.10 -10.79 6.38
C PHE A 186 -15.58 -10.18 7.68
N LEU A 187 -14.85 -10.97 8.46
CA LEU A 187 -14.10 -10.49 9.61
C LEU A 187 -12.66 -10.17 9.22
N LYS A 188 -12.16 -9.01 9.64
CA LYS A 188 -10.83 -8.51 9.31
C LYS A 188 -10.19 -7.80 10.51
N PRO A 189 -8.87 -7.93 10.74
CA PRO A 189 -8.13 -7.00 11.60
C PRO A 189 -8.24 -5.57 11.04
N ALA A 190 -8.39 -4.58 11.91
CA ALA A 190 -8.55 -3.20 11.47
C ALA A 190 -7.29 -2.66 10.75
N ASN A 191 -6.08 -2.99 11.23
CA ASN A 191 -4.81 -2.40 10.80
C ASN A 191 -3.82 -3.41 10.18
N LEU A 192 -4.24 -4.17 9.16
CA LEU A 192 -3.35 -5.04 8.38
C LEU A 192 -3.74 -5.12 6.90
N GLY A 193 -2.74 -5.27 6.03
CA GLY A 193 -2.91 -5.54 4.60
C GLY A 193 -2.93 -7.03 4.25
N SER A 194 -2.90 -7.31 2.93
CA SER A 194 -2.65 -8.64 2.36
C SER A 194 -3.57 -9.78 2.83
N SER A 195 -4.80 -9.45 3.24
CA SER A 195 -5.82 -10.42 3.67
C SER A 195 -5.39 -11.30 4.88
N VAL A 196 -4.36 -10.88 5.61
CA VAL A 196 -3.88 -11.59 6.80
C VAL A 196 -4.92 -11.47 7.93
N GLY A 197 -5.30 -12.62 8.51
CA GLY A 197 -6.31 -12.68 9.56
C GLY A 197 -7.75 -12.47 9.10
N VAL A 198 -8.00 -12.43 7.78
CA VAL A 198 -9.34 -12.26 7.22
C VAL A 198 -10.09 -13.59 7.17
N SER A 199 -11.36 -13.60 7.56
CA SER A 199 -12.26 -14.77 7.51
C SER A 199 -13.57 -14.42 6.83
N LYS A 200 -14.04 -15.27 5.90
CA LYS A 200 -15.44 -15.25 5.46
C LYS A 200 -16.25 -16.16 6.36
N VAL A 201 -17.17 -15.57 7.11
CA VAL A 201 -18.06 -16.23 8.05
C VAL A 201 -19.40 -16.46 7.38
N ARG A 202 -19.82 -17.72 7.26
CA ARG A 202 -21.06 -18.11 6.56
C ARG A 202 -22.24 -18.30 7.50
N ASN A 203 -21.99 -18.45 8.80
CA ASN A 203 -23.00 -18.70 9.81
C ASN A 203 -22.48 -18.31 11.21
N PRO A 204 -23.35 -18.26 12.24
CA PRO A 204 -22.96 -17.80 13.57
C PRO A 204 -21.93 -18.68 14.27
N ALA A 205 -21.89 -19.98 13.96
CA ALA A 205 -20.96 -20.92 14.59
C ALA A 205 -19.49 -20.66 14.20
N GLU A 206 -19.26 -20.01 13.06
CA GLU A 206 -17.94 -19.63 12.57
C GLU A 206 -17.41 -18.32 13.17
N LEU A 207 -18.27 -17.48 13.79
CA LEU A 207 -17.89 -16.15 14.25
C LEU A 207 -16.78 -16.18 15.30
N ALA A 208 -16.90 -17.00 16.34
CA ALA A 208 -15.96 -16.98 17.47
C ALA A 208 -14.52 -17.28 17.02
N ALA A 209 -14.35 -18.32 16.19
CA ALA A 209 -13.05 -18.68 15.64
C ALA A 209 -12.48 -17.58 14.72
N ALA A 210 -13.33 -16.91 13.94
CA ALA A 210 -12.92 -15.80 13.08
C ALA A 210 -12.48 -14.56 13.90
N VAL A 211 -13.19 -14.24 14.99
CA VAL A 211 -12.80 -13.16 15.92
C VAL A 211 -11.46 -13.48 16.57
N GLU A 212 -11.28 -14.69 17.08
CA GLU A 212 -10.02 -15.13 17.69
C GLU A 212 -8.84 -15.05 16.70
N LEU A 213 -9.04 -15.45 15.44
CA LEU A 213 -8.03 -15.30 14.39
C LEU A 213 -7.67 -13.83 14.18
N ALA A 214 -8.65 -12.94 14.00
CA ALA A 214 -8.41 -11.52 13.78
C ALA A 214 -7.72 -10.85 14.99
N ASN A 215 -8.08 -11.25 16.21
CA ASN A 215 -7.48 -10.74 17.45
C ASN A 215 -5.98 -11.04 17.60
N ARG A 216 -5.47 -12.10 16.94
CA ARG A 216 -4.02 -12.37 16.93
C ARG A 216 -3.20 -11.26 16.25
N TYR A 217 -3.87 -10.40 15.49
CA TYR A 217 -3.24 -9.39 14.66
C TYR A 217 -3.62 -7.96 15.03
N ASP A 218 -4.83 -7.72 15.53
CA ASP A 218 -5.27 -6.39 15.98
C ASP A 218 -6.31 -6.51 17.09
N ARG A 219 -6.25 -5.60 18.06
CA ARG A 219 -7.25 -5.48 19.12
C ARG A 219 -8.62 -5.03 18.61
N ARG A 220 -8.69 -4.39 17.43
CA ARG A 220 -9.92 -3.93 16.78
C ARG A 220 -10.24 -4.82 15.58
N ILE A 221 -11.50 -5.23 15.51
CA ILE A 221 -12.00 -6.18 14.53
C ILE A 221 -13.12 -5.51 13.76
N LEU A 222 -12.96 -5.49 12.44
CA LEU A 222 -13.94 -5.00 11.48
C LEU A 222 -14.75 -6.19 10.96
N VAL A 223 -16.08 -6.05 10.90
CA VAL A 223 -16.99 -6.97 10.22
C VAL A 223 -17.66 -6.22 9.09
N GLU A 224 -17.65 -6.78 7.90
CA GLU A 224 -18.32 -6.21 6.72
C GLU A 224 -19.33 -7.19 6.16
N GLU A 225 -20.43 -6.68 5.60
CA GLU A 225 -21.36 -7.55 4.85
C GLU A 225 -20.66 -8.22 3.65
N GLY A 226 -21.09 -9.44 3.31
CA GLY A 226 -20.61 -10.12 2.12
C GLY A 226 -21.29 -9.58 0.86
N ILE A 227 -20.50 -9.09 -0.09
CA ILE A 227 -20.99 -8.53 -1.36
C ILE A 227 -20.62 -9.48 -2.50
N ASP A 228 -21.58 -9.80 -3.37
CA ASP A 228 -21.30 -10.42 -4.67
C ASP A 228 -20.87 -9.35 -5.67
N ALA A 229 -19.55 -9.22 -5.86
CA ALA A 229 -18.97 -8.15 -6.64
C ALA A 229 -17.82 -8.60 -7.55
N ARG A 230 -17.48 -7.72 -8.48
CA ARG A 230 -16.18 -7.70 -9.18
C ARG A 230 -15.25 -6.73 -8.45
N GLU A 231 -13.95 -6.99 -8.47
CA GLU A 231 -12.93 -6.14 -7.85
C GLU A 231 -12.32 -5.21 -8.89
N LEU A 232 -12.53 -3.90 -8.71
CA LEU A 232 -11.96 -2.87 -9.57
C LEU A 232 -10.84 -2.14 -8.83
N GLU A 233 -9.75 -1.81 -9.51
CA GLU A 233 -8.65 -1.03 -8.98
C GLU A 233 -8.38 0.19 -9.88
N VAL A 234 -8.05 1.33 -9.27
CA VAL A 234 -7.64 2.55 -9.98
C VAL A 234 -6.47 3.20 -9.26
N SER A 235 -5.53 3.74 -10.03
CA SER A 235 -4.34 4.41 -9.49
C SER A 235 -4.56 5.91 -9.45
N VAL A 236 -4.22 6.53 -8.33
CA VAL A 236 -4.26 7.99 -8.12
C VAL A 236 -2.83 8.50 -7.95
N LEU A 237 -2.50 9.59 -8.64
CA LEU A 237 -1.18 10.24 -8.64
C LEU A 237 -1.35 11.75 -8.48
N GLY A 238 -0.60 12.35 -7.56
CA GLY A 238 -0.55 13.81 -7.38
C GLY A 238 -0.54 14.24 -5.92
N ASN A 239 -0.43 15.56 -5.74
CA ASN A 239 -0.55 16.23 -4.43
C ASN A 239 -1.89 16.97 -4.39
N GLU A 240 -1.89 18.30 -4.59
CA GLU A 240 -3.09 19.17 -4.55
C GLU A 240 -4.08 18.89 -5.71
N GLU A 241 -3.56 18.54 -6.88
CA GLU A 241 -4.34 18.23 -8.09
C GLU A 241 -4.18 16.75 -8.48
N PRO A 242 -4.75 15.81 -7.70
CA PRO A 242 -4.59 14.38 -7.97
C PRO A 242 -5.41 13.96 -9.20
N VAL A 243 -4.82 13.07 -10.00
CA VAL A 243 -5.41 12.49 -11.20
C VAL A 243 -5.55 10.98 -11.06
N ALA A 244 -6.65 10.43 -11.58
CA ALA A 244 -6.89 8.99 -11.64
C ALA A 244 -6.56 8.41 -13.02
N SER A 245 -5.89 7.27 -13.02
CA SER A 245 -5.63 6.43 -14.20
C SER A 245 -6.92 5.90 -14.82
N ILE A 246 -6.79 5.08 -15.88
CA ILE A 246 -7.87 4.17 -16.27
C ILE A 246 -8.15 3.13 -15.17
N VAL A 247 -9.31 2.49 -15.22
CA VAL A 247 -9.75 1.46 -14.26
C VAL A 247 -9.30 0.08 -14.75
N GLY A 248 -8.76 -0.73 -13.84
CA GLY A 248 -8.49 -2.15 -14.06
C GLY A 248 -9.42 -3.02 -13.24
N GLU A 249 -9.52 -4.29 -13.62
CA GLU A 249 -10.22 -5.32 -12.84
C GLU A 249 -9.27 -6.46 -12.52
N ILE A 250 -9.41 -6.99 -11.30
CA ILE A 250 -8.78 -8.22 -10.88
C ILE A 250 -9.81 -9.34 -10.98
N VAL A 251 -9.50 -10.35 -11.79
CA VAL A 251 -10.25 -11.61 -11.82
C VAL A 251 -9.46 -12.65 -11.02
N PRO A 252 -9.86 -12.94 -9.77
CA PRO A 252 -9.12 -13.86 -8.92
C PRO A 252 -9.20 -15.30 -9.45
N SER A 253 -8.12 -16.06 -9.30
CA SER A 253 -8.06 -17.49 -9.62
C SER A 253 -8.80 -18.39 -8.60
N ARG A 254 -9.12 -17.84 -7.42
CA ARG A 254 -9.76 -18.51 -6.28
C ARG A 254 -10.98 -17.72 -5.79
N GLU A 255 -11.73 -18.28 -4.83
CA GLU A 255 -12.90 -17.62 -4.23
C GLU A 255 -12.55 -16.24 -3.61
N PHE A 256 -11.28 -16.01 -3.23
CA PHE A 256 -10.77 -14.72 -2.73
C PHE A 256 -9.38 -14.38 -3.27
N TYR A 257 -9.10 -13.08 -3.38
CA TYR A 257 -7.78 -12.54 -3.74
C TYR A 257 -6.89 -12.39 -2.49
N ASP A 258 -6.33 -13.52 -2.01
CA ASP A 258 -5.44 -13.60 -0.84
C ASP A 258 -3.96 -13.34 -1.19
N TYR A 259 -3.08 -13.37 -0.19
CA TYR A 259 -1.63 -13.14 -0.37
C TYR A 259 -1.00 -14.11 -1.38
N GLU A 260 -1.41 -15.38 -1.38
CA GLU A 260 -0.94 -16.36 -2.38
C GLU A 260 -1.43 -15.96 -3.77
N ALA A 261 -2.72 -15.63 -3.93
CA ALA A 261 -3.30 -15.20 -5.21
C ALA A 261 -2.68 -13.91 -5.76
N LYS A 262 -2.18 -13.02 -4.88
CA LYS A 262 -1.58 -11.72 -5.20
C LYS A 262 -0.13 -11.81 -5.68
N TYR A 263 0.66 -12.73 -5.11
CA TYR A 263 2.13 -12.70 -5.27
C TYR A 263 2.78 -14.03 -5.60
N VAL A 264 2.06 -15.15 -5.49
CA VAL A 264 2.55 -16.51 -5.73
C VAL A 264 1.83 -17.17 -6.91
N ASP A 265 0.51 -16.98 -7.01
CA ASP A 265 -0.31 -17.59 -8.05
C ASP A 265 -0.26 -16.78 -9.35
N THR A 266 0.03 -17.47 -10.46
CA THR A 266 0.00 -16.91 -11.82
C THR A 266 -1.39 -16.96 -12.46
N GLY A 267 -2.40 -17.46 -11.75
CA GLY A 267 -3.75 -17.68 -12.29
C GLY A 267 -4.66 -16.44 -12.32
N SER A 268 -4.37 -15.41 -11.52
CA SER A 268 -5.20 -14.18 -11.47
C SER A 268 -4.99 -13.33 -12.72
N GLN A 269 -6.07 -12.88 -13.34
CA GLN A 269 -6.00 -12.08 -14.58
C GLN A 269 -6.23 -10.59 -14.26
N LEU A 270 -5.38 -9.75 -14.85
CA LEU A 270 -5.55 -8.30 -14.82
C LEU A 270 -6.20 -7.85 -16.14
N LEU A 271 -7.41 -7.29 -16.06
CA LEU A 271 -8.09 -6.72 -17.21
C LEU A 271 -7.89 -5.20 -17.20
N ILE A 272 -7.12 -4.71 -18.18
CA ILE A 272 -6.76 -3.30 -18.30
C ILE A 272 -6.98 -2.86 -19.75
N PRO A 273 -8.00 -2.00 -20.05
CA PRO A 273 -9.00 -1.48 -19.11
C PRO A 273 -9.99 -2.55 -18.63
N ALA A 274 -10.63 -2.30 -17.49
CA ALA A 274 -11.73 -3.12 -16.98
C ALA A 274 -12.92 -3.13 -17.98
N PRO A 275 -13.57 -4.28 -18.23
CA PRO A 275 -14.76 -4.37 -19.07
C PRO A 275 -16.01 -3.85 -18.33
N ILE A 276 -16.10 -2.52 -18.20
CA ILE A 276 -17.21 -1.78 -17.58
C ILE A 276 -17.67 -0.63 -18.50
N SER A 277 -18.83 -0.03 -18.23
CA SER A 277 -19.28 1.11 -19.03
C SER A 277 -18.40 2.35 -18.78
N MET A 278 -18.39 3.28 -19.74
CA MET A 278 -17.67 4.55 -19.57
C MET A 278 -18.18 5.35 -18.36
N GLU A 279 -19.48 5.31 -18.09
CA GLU A 279 -20.09 5.98 -16.94
C GLU A 279 -19.63 5.38 -15.61
N GLN A 280 -19.52 4.04 -15.54
CA GLN A 280 -18.97 3.34 -14.38
C GLN A 280 -17.49 3.70 -14.18
N ALA A 281 -16.70 3.71 -15.26
CA ALA A 281 -15.29 4.08 -15.20
C ALA A 281 -15.09 5.52 -14.69
N GLU A 282 -15.84 6.49 -15.20
CA GLU A 282 -15.78 7.88 -14.72
C GLU A 282 -16.24 8.02 -13.26
N THR A 283 -17.22 7.22 -12.83
CA THR A 283 -17.66 7.20 -11.44
C THR A 283 -16.57 6.65 -10.51
N VAL A 284 -15.93 5.53 -10.86
CA VAL A 284 -14.80 4.97 -10.11
C VAL A 284 -13.65 5.97 -10.01
N ARG A 285 -13.27 6.60 -11.13
CA ARG A 285 -12.19 7.59 -11.18
C ARG A 285 -12.48 8.81 -10.30
N ARG A 286 -13.71 9.33 -10.33
CA ARG A 286 -14.15 10.44 -9.47
C ARG A 286 -14.10 10.05 -7.99
N MET A 287 -14.69 8.90 -7.63
CA MET A 287 -14.70 8.40 -6.26
C MET A 287 -13.28 8.18 -5.72
N ALA A 288 -12.35 7.70 -6.56
CA ALA A 288 -10.96 7.48 -6.16
C ALA A 288 -10.22 8.77 -5.84
N VAL A 289 -10.41 9.82 -6.65
CA VAL A 289 -9.87 11.15 -6.37
C VAL A 289 -10.45 11.73 -5.09
N GLU A 290 -11.75 11.55 -4.86
CA GLU A 290 -12.42 12.03 -3.64
C GLU A 290 -11.94 11.27 -2.39
N ALA A 291 -11.79 9.94 -2.48
CA ALA A 291 -11.24 9.11 -1.42
C ALA A 291 -9.79 9.47 -1.10
N PHE A 292 -8.98 9.74 -2.11
CA PHE A 292 -7.60 10.19 -1.93
C PHE A 292 -7.53 11.55 -1.24
N ARG A 293 -8.40 12.50 -1.63
CA ARG A 293 -8.46 13.83 -1.01
C ARG A 293 -8.92 13.79 0.43
N VAL A 294 -9.97 13.02 0.75
CA VAL A 294 -10.54 13.02 2.11
C VAL A 294 -9.59 12.45 3.17
N ILE A 295 -8.65 11.58 2.76
CA ILE A 295 -7.61 11.07 3.66
C ILE A 295 -6.36 11.94 3.71
N ASP A 296 -6.33 13.10 3.04
CA ASP A 296 -5.13 13.95 2.87
C ASP A 296 -3.99 13.27 2.08
N GLY A 297 -4.36 12.51 1.05
CA GLY A 297 -3.43 11.76 0.21
C GLY A 297 -2.44 12.64 -0.55
N ALA A 298 -1.22 12.13 -0.75
CA ALA A 298 -0.18 12.81 -1.51
C ALA A 298 0.73 11.80 -2.22
N GLY A 299 1.35 12.20 -3.33
CA GLY A 299 2.17 11.33 -4.15
C GLY A 299 1.35 10.28 -4.89
N MET A 300 0.98 9.18 -4.23
CA MET A 300 0.30 8.04 -4.83
C MET A 300 -0.66 7.32 -3.89
N ALA A 301 -1.68 6.70 -4.48
CA ALA A 301 -2.41 5.61 -3.86
C ALA A 301 -3.05 4.72 -4.93
N ARG A 302 -3.36 3.47 -4.57
CA ARG A 302 -4.31 2.66 -5.32
C ARG A 302 -5.62 2.59 -4.55
N VAL A 303 -6.74 2.79 -5.23
CA VAL A 303 -8.07 2.73 -4.62
C VAL A 303 -8.81 1.53 -5.19
N ASP A 304 -9.33 0.71 -4.29
CA ASP A 304 -9.94 -0.57 -4.62
C ASP A 304 -11.45 -0.45 -4.38
N PHE A 305 -12.24 -0.99 -5.31
CA PHE A 305 -13.69 -0.89 -5.33
C PHE A 305 -14.35 -2.25 -5.56
N PHE A 306 -15.56 -2.39 -5.06
CA PHE A 306 -16.48 -3.45 -5.45
C PHE A 306 -17.49 -2.92 -6.46
N LEU A 307 -17.66 -3.62 -7.58
CA LEU A 307 -18.80 -3.44 -8.49
C LEU A 307 -19.81 -4.56 -8.21
N GLU A 308 -20.88 -4.23 -7.49
CA GLU A 308 -21.93 -5.15 -7.07
C GLU A 308 -22.67 -5.71 -8.30
N ARG A 309 -22.66 -7.04 -8.50
CA ARG A 309 -23.22 -7.65 -9.72
C ARG A 309 -24.73 -7.45 -9.86
N PRO A 310 -25.55 -7.62 -8.81
CA PRO A 310 -27.01 -7.50 -8.96
C PRO A 310 -27.50 -6.10 -9.30
N THR A 311 -26.81 -5.06 -8.83
CA THR A 311 -27.29 -3.68 -8.90
C THR A 311 -26.44 -2.78 -9.80
N GLY A 312 -25.19 -3.17 -10.07
CA GLY A 312 -24.19 -2.32 -10.73
C GLY A 312 -23.64 -1.20 -9.84
N ARG A 313 -23.93 -1.20 -8.53
CA ARG A 313 -23.43 -0.19 -7.59
C ARG A 313 -21.92 -0.31 -7.41
N ILE A 314 -21.27 0.85 -7.32
CA ILE A 314 -19.83 0.96 -7.06
C ILE A 314 -19.66 1.31 -5.58
N LEU A 315 -18.93 0.48 -4.85
CA LEU A 315 -18.68 0.64 -3.42
C LEU A 315 -17.17 0.77 -3.20
N ILE A 316 -16.70 1.79 -2.49
CA ILE A 316 -15.29 1.87 -2.13
C ILE A 316 -14.96 0.81 -1.07
N ASN A 317 -13.88 0.06 -1.31
CA ASN A 317 -13.40 -0.96 -0.38
C ASN A 317 -12.30 -0.38 0.52
N GLU A 318 -11.18 0.03 -0.08
CA GLU A 318 -9.99 0.52 0.63
C GLU A 318 -9.12 1.43 -0.24
N VAL A 319 -8.19 2.15 0.41
CA VAL A 319 -7.14 2.95 -0.22
C VAL A 319 -5.80 2.40 0.26
N ASN A 320 -4.92 2.04 -0.66
CA ASN A 320 -3.57 1.52 -0.40
C ASN A 320 -2.55 2.63 -0.70
N THR A 321 -1.82 3.11 0.31
CA THR A 321 -0.93 4.28 0.19
C THR A 321 0.49 3.93 -0.28
N ILE A 322 0.91 2.67 -0.14
CA ILE A 322 2.11 2.13 -0.79
C ILE A 322 1.70 0.86 -1.55
N PRO A 323 1.01 1.01 -2.71
CA PRO A 323 0.57 -0.15 -3.47
C PRO A 323 1.76 -0.94 -4.00
N GLY A 324 1.53 -2.22 -4.33
CA GLY A 324 2.55 -3.05 -4.97
C GLY A 324 3.19 -2.32 -6.16
N PHE A 325 4.52 -2.26 -6.17
CA PHE A 325 5.28 -1.38 -7.06
C PHE A 325 6.28 -2.13 -7.95
N THR A 326 5.93 -3.36 -8.31
CA THR A 326 6.67 -4.13 -9.32
C THR A 326 6.21 -3.74 -10.73
N ALA A 327 7.02 -4.04 -11.76
CA ALA A 327 6.65 -3.75 -13.15
C ALA A 327 5.40 -4.49 -13.64
N ILE A 328 4.92 -5.51 -12.90
CA ILE A 328 3.70 -6.26 -13.21
C ILE A 328 2.55 -5.95 -12.24
N SER A 329 2.78 -5.10 -11.23
CA SER A 329 1.75 -4.72 -10.27
C SER A 329 0.71 -3.82 -10.91
N MET A 330 -0.52 -3.85 -10.39
CA MET A 330 -1.63 -3.06 -10.94
C MET A 330 -1.32 -1.57 -10.98
N TYR A 331 -0.75 -0.99 -9.91
CA TYR A 331 -0.54 0.46 -9.86
C TYR A 331 0.31 1.00 -11.03
N PRO A 332 1.53 0.47 -11.29
CA PRO A 332 2.29 0.85 -12.49
C PRO A 332 1.59 0.51 -13.81
N LYS A 333 0.91 -0.64 -13.90
CA LYS A 333 0.24 -1.09 -15.13
C LYS A 333 -0.91 -0.18 -15.56
N LEU A 334 -1.67 0.34 -14.61
CA LEU A 334 -2.74 1.30 -14.89
C LEU A 334 -2.20 2.63 -15.39
N TRP A 335 -1.07 3.10 -14.86
CA TRP A 335 -0.40 4.30 -15.38
C TRP A 335 0.20 4.08 -16.77
N GLU A 336 0.82 2.93 -17.01
CA GLU A 336 1.34 2.55 -18.34
C GLU A 336 0.24 2.57 -19.38
N ALA A 337 -0.91 1.95 -19.08
CA ALA A 337 -2.07 1.96 -19.96
C ALA A 337 -2.78 3.34 -20.03
N SER A 338 -2.46 4.26 -19.12
CA SER A 338 -2.86 5.67 -19.16
C SER A 338 -1.82 6.58 -19.85
N GLY A 339 -0.75 6.00 -20.44
CA GLY A 339 0.27 6.74 -21.20
C GLY A 339 1.48 7.21 -20.39
N LEU A 340 1.64 6.81 -19.12
CA LEU A 340 2.78 7.14 -18.28
C LEU A 340 3.63 5.90 -18.02
N CYS A 341 4.80 5.80 -18.66
CA CYS A 341 5.66 4.63 -18.53
C CYS A 341 6.28 4.52 -17.13
N PHE A 342 6.75 3.33 -16.74
CA PHE A 342 7.22 3.07 -15.36
C PHE A 342 8.40 3.97 -14.92
N ARG A 343 9.35 4.25 -15.82
CA ARG A 343 10.47 5.17 -15.56
C ARG A 343 9.99 6.59 -15.26
N ASP A 344 9.02 7.07 -16.04
CA ASP A 344 8.45 8.42 -15.89
C ASP A 344 7.55 8.50 -14.66
N LEU A 345 6.86 7.42 -14.29
CA LEU A 345 6.10 7.32 -13.05
C LEU A 345 7.00 7.46 -11.81
N ILE A 346 8.11 6.71 -11.75
CA ILE A 346 9.11 6.83 -10.66
C ILE A 346 9.61 8.28 -10.57
N THR A 347 9.95 8.84 -11.72
CA THR A 347 10.43 10.22 -11.85
C THR A 347 9.41 11.23 -11.33
N ARG A 348 8.14 11.10 -11.74
CA ARG A 348 7.07 12.00 -11.32
C ARG A 348 6.80 11.92 -9.82
N LEU A 349 6.88 10.73 -9.22
CA LEU A 349 6.73 10.54 -7.78
C LEU A 349 7.84 11.23 -6.98
N ILE A 350 9.09 11.16 -7.46
CA ILE A 350 10.21 11.90 -6.87
C ILE A 350 9.99 13.40 -6.97
N GLU A 351 9.53 13.90 -8.13
CA GLU A 351 9.20 15.32 -8.31
C GLU A 351 8.10 15.78 -7.34
N LEU A 352 7.00 15.03 -7.22
CA LEU A 352 5.90 15.31 -6.30
C LEU A 352 6.38 15.38 -4.83
N ALA A 353 7.30 14.50 -4.43
CA ALA A 353 7.89 14.51 -3.09
C ALA A 353 8.67 15.80 -2.82
N LEU A 354 9.49 16.22 -3.79
CA LEU A 354 10.30 17.44 -3.70
C LEU A 354 9.44 18.71 -3.74
N GLU A 355 8.40 18.73 -4.59
CA GLU A 355 7.41 19.81 -4.67
C GLU A 355 6.73 20.01 -3.32
N ARG A 356 6.15 18.94 -2.75
CA ARG A 356 5.49 18.97 -1.43
C ARG A 356 6.42 19.48 -0.34
N HIS A 357 7.65 18.98 -0.28
CA HIS A 357 8.60 19.40 0.73
C HIS A 357 8.98 20.87 0.59
N ARG A 358 9.23 21.37 -0.63
CA ARG A 358 9.53 22.80 -0.86
C ARG A 358 8.39 23.69 -0.39
N GLU A 359 7.14 23.30 -0.62
CA GLU A 359 5.98 24.05 -0.15
C GLU A 359 5.89 24.09 1.38
N GLN A 360 6.12 22.95 2.05
CA GLN A 360 6.18 22.89 3.51
C GLN A 360 7.26 23.81 4.08
N GLN A 361 8.46 23.82 3.51
CA GLN A 361 9.54 24.71 3.93
C GLN A 361 9.20 26.18 3.71
N ARG A 362 8.55 26.52 2.58
CA ARG A 362 8.05 27.87 2.31
C ARG A 362 7.03 28.33 3.36
N ARG A 363 6.12 27.43 3.79
CA ARG A 363 5.12 27.74 4.84
C ARG A 363 5.74 27.91 6.23
N ARG A 364 6.85 27.22 6.54
CA ARG A 364 7.54 27.34 7.85
C ARG A 364 8.45 28.57 7.96
N SER A 365 8.84 29.16 6.84
CA SER A 365 9.72 30.32 6.76
C SER A 365 8.98 31.66 6.56
N ALA A 366 7.67 31.61 6.32
CA ALA A 366 6.75 32.74 6.29
C ALA A 366 6.08 32.90 7.66
#